data_AF-A0A2K3K8P0-F1
#
_entry.id   AF-A0A2K3K8P0-F1
#
_cell.length_a   1.000
_cell.length_b   1.000
_cell.length_c   1.000
_cell.angle_alpha   90.00
_cell.angle_beta   90.00
_cell.angle_gamma   90.00
#
_symmetry.space_group_name_H-M   'P 1'
#
loop_
_entity.id
_entity.type
_entity.pdbx_description
1 polymer ?
#
loop_
_entity_poly.entity_id
_entity_poly.type
_entity_poly.pdbx_seq_one_letter_code
_entity_poly.pdbx_strand_id
1 'polypeptide(L)'
;MSPIEYRTILRYRLMIPLFPKDGICPDCRKVCLDTFGDHATHCRELPGFKYKHDLVRDVIFDIFRRAEISVKKEAPMNFLTDPQEGRLTLRPADVLMFGWVGGKHACVDLTEVSPLV
;
A
#
# COMPACT_ATOMS: atom_id res chain seq x y z
N MET A 1 -12.30 -1.22 14.42
CA MET A 1 -11.12 -1.38 15.29
C MET A 1 -11.57 -2.08 16.56
N SER A 2 -10.99 -3.23 16.87
CA SER A 2 -11.27 -3.98 18.09
C SER A 2 -10.68 -3.28 19.32
N PRO A 3 -11.18 -3.58 20.54
CA PRO A 3 -10.59 -3.06 21.77
C PRO A 3 -9.10 -3.41 21.94
N ILE A 4 -8.67 -4.55 21.40
CA ILE A 4 -7.27 -5.01 21.43
C ILE A 4 -6.42 -4.14 20.51
N GLU A 5 -6.83 -3.95 19.26
CA GLU A 5 -6.14 -3.09 18.30
C GLU A 5 -5.98 -1.67 18.84
N TYR A 6 -7.07 -1.08 19.37
CA TYR A 6 -7.05 0.26 19.93
C TYR A 6 -6.04 0.41 21.08
N ARG A 7 -6.03 -0.55 22.01
CA ARG A 7 -5.06 -0.56 23.12
C ARG A 7 -3.63 -0.72 22.64
N THR A 8 -3.39 -1.57 21.65
CA THR A 8 -2.05 -1.77 21.06
C THR A 8 -1.55 -0.49 20.37
N ILE A 9 -2.40 0.16 19.57
CA ILE A 9 -2.07 1.44 18.92
C ILE A 9 -1.78 2.53 19.95
N LEU A 10 -2.61 2.64 20.98
CA LEU A 10 -2.42 3.63 22.03
C LEU A 10 -1.09 3.41 22.77
N ARG A 11 -0.78 2.15 23.11
CA ARG A 11 0.48 1.78 23.76
C ARG A 11 1.68 2.09 22.87
N TYR A 12 1.62 1.75 21.58
CA TYR A 12 2.66 2.09 20.61
C TYR A 12 2.94 3.60 20.58
N ARG A 13 1.89 4.42 20.41
CA ARG A 13 2.01 5.88 20.34
C ARG A 13 2.48 6.54 21.64
N LEU A 14 2.16 5.94 22.78
CA LEU A 14 2.57 6.41 24.10
C LEU A 14 3.92 5.81 24.55
N MET A 15 4.63 5.08 23.68
CA MET A 15 5.89 4.40 24.01
C MET A 15 5.76 3.47 25.22
N ILE A 16 4.62 2.79 25.35
CA ILE A 16 4.38 1.78 26.37
C ILE A 16 4.83 0.41 25.82
N PRO A 17 5.66 -0.35 26.54
CA PRO A 17 6.11 -1.69 26.14
C PRO A 17 4.97 -2.60 25.65
N LEU A 18 5.15 -3.16 24.44
CA LEU A 18 4.25 -4.10 23.78
C LEU A 18 4.77 -5.54 23.83
N PHE A 19 6.08 -5.72 23.65
CA PHE A 19 6.72 -7.04 23.55
C PHE A 19 7.78 -7.24 24.64
N PRO A 20 8.09 -8.50 25.02
CA PRO A 20 9.30 -8.81 25.76
C PRO A 20 10.54 -8.40 24.97
N LYS A 21 11.61 -8.02 25.67
CA LYS A 21 12.90 -7.70 25.05
C LYS A 21 13.45 -8.95 24.34
N ASP A 22 14.05 -8.75 23.17
CA ASP A 22 14.67 -9.82 22.37
C ASP A 22 13.66 -10.93 22.00
N GLY A 23 12.43 -10.54 21.66
CA GLY A 23 11.41 -11.46 21.16
C GLY A 23 11.72 -11.94 19.73
N ILE A 24 11.25 -13.15 19.40
CA ILE A 24 11.28 -13.68 18.04
C ILE A 24 10.11 -13.09 17.26
N CYS A 25 10.40 -12.37 16.17
CA CYS A 25 9.37 -11.89 15.25
C CYS A 25 8.69 -13.09 14.56
N PRO A 26 7.34 -13.19 14.56
CA PRO A 26 6.65 -14.30 13.91
C PRO A 26 6.83 -14.30 12.38
N ASP A 27 7.04 -13.12 11.78
CA ASP A 27 7.16 -12.96 10.32
C ASP A 27 8.56 -13.30 9.82
N CYS A 28 9.60 -12.61 10.33
CA CYS A 28 10.97 -12.84 9.89
C CYS A 28 11.72 -13.93 10.66
N ARG A 29 11.15 -14.43 11.76
CA ARG A 29 11.74 -15.45 12.66
C ARG A 29 13.10 -15.08 13.25
N LYS A 30 13.45 -13.79 13.25
CA LYS A 30 14.68 -13.26 13.86
C LYS A 30 14.37 -12.75 15.27
N VAL A 31 15.38 -12.83 16.14
CA VAL A 31 15.37 -12.24 17.49
C VAL A 31 15.62 -10.74 17.35
N CYS A 32 14.57 -9.99 17.01
CA CYS A 32 14.67 -8.57 16.69
C CYS A 32 13.40 -7.78 17.00
N LEU A 33 12.44 -8.36 17.73
CA LEU A 33 11.34 -7.56 18.29
C LEU A 33 11.90 -6.65 19.38
N ASP A 34 11.83 -5.35 19.12
CA ASP A 34 12.05 -4.34 20.14
C ASP A 34 10.84 -4.28 21.09
N THR A 35 11.10 -3.84 22.32
CA THR A 35 10.10 -3.75 23.38
C THR A 35 8.90 -2.87 22.99
N PHE A 36 9.09 -1.87 22.11
CA PHE A 36 8.08 -0.88 21.75
C PHE A 36 7.26 -1.28 20.52
N GLY A 37 7.73 -2.23 19.72
CA GLY A 37 7.01 -2.80 18.57
C GLY A 37 7.32 -2.15 17.23
N ASP A 38 8.39 -1.35 17.11
CA ASP A 38 8.82 -0.75 15.84
C ASP A 38 9.15 -1.81 14.78
N HIS A 39 9.76 -2.92 15.18
CA HIS A 39 10.01 -4.04 14.30
C HIS A 39 8.70 -4.67 13.82
N ALA A 40 7.69 -4.80 14.68
CA ALA A 40 6.41 -5.39 14.30
C ALA A 40 5.62 -4.51 13.30
N THR A 41 5.87 -3.21 13.28
CA THR A 41 5.25 -2.28 12.32
C THR A 41 6.01 -2.18 11.00
N HIS A 42 7.31 -2.46 10.99
CA HIS A 42 8.19 -2.27 9.82
C HIS A 42 8.96 -3.53 9.40
N CYS A 43 8.60 -4.71 9.90
CA CYS A 43 9.31 -5.94 9.55
C CYS A 43 9.33 -6.12 8.03
N ARG A 44 10.53 -6.24 7.46
CA ARG A 44 10.72 -6.37 6.01
C ARG A 44 10.05 -7.63 5.43
N GLU A 45 9.95 -8.68 6.23
CA GLU A 45 9.34 -9.95 5.83
C GLU A 45 7.82 -9.97 6.06
N LEU A 46 7.26 -8.94 6.74
CA LEU A 46 5.81 -8.75 6.66
C LEU A 46 5.48 -8.51 5.19
N PRO A 47 4.44 -9.17 4.65
CA PRO A 47 3.76 -8.70 3.46
C PRO A 47 3.12 -7.34 3.83
N GLY A 48 3.94 -6.29 3.84
CA GLY A 48 3.59 -4.98 4.37
C GLY A 48 2.57 -4.26 3.49
N PHE A 49 2.47 -2.94 3.69
CA PHE A 49 1.62 -2.05 2.89
C PHE A 49 1.72 -2.29 1.39
N LYS A 50 2.95 -2.51 0.89
CA LYS A 50 3.13 -2.77 -0.53
C LYS A 50 2.40 -4.01 -1.01
N TYR A 51 2.43 -5.10 -0.26
CA TYR A 51 1.72 -6.33 -0.64
C TYR A 51 0.20 -6.14 -0.62
N LYS A 52 -0.32 -5.49 0.42
CA LYS A 52 -1.76 -5.23 0.56
C LYS A 52 -2.24 -4.26 -0.52
N HIS A 53 -1.49 -3.19 -0.77
CA HIS A 53 -1.71 -2.26 -1.88
C HIS A 53 -1.70 -2.99 -3.23
N ASP A 54 -0.66 -3.76 -3.53
CA ASP A 54 -0.53 -4.53 -4.76
C ASP A 54 -1.68 -5.55 -4.91
N LEU A 55 -2.10 -6.20 -3.82
CA LEU A 55 -3.23 -7.13 -3.80
C LEU A 55 -4.54 -6.41 -4.14
N VAL A 56 -4.84 -5.27 -3.48
CA VAL A 56 -6.05 -4.49 -3.74
C VAL A 56 -6.05 -3.95 -5.17
N ARG A 57 -4.91 -3.42 -5.63
CA ARG A 57 -4.71 -2.99 -7.03
C ARG A 57 -5.01 -4.12 -8.00
N ASP A 58 -4.50 -5.30 -7.72
CA ASP A 58 -4.64 -6.45 -8.60
C ASP A 58 -6.08 -6.97 -8.66
N VAL A 59 -6.81 -6.93 -7.53
CA VAL A 59 -8.25 -7.22 -7.48
C VAL A 59 -9.06 -6.20 -8.28
N ILE A 60 -8.79 -4.91 -8.11
CA ILE A 60 -9.47 -3.84 -8.86
C ILE A 60 -9.20 -3.98 -10.37
N PHE A 61 -7.96 -4.27 -10.74
CA PHE A 61 -7.59 -4.54 -12.12
C PHE A 61 -8.35 -5.73 -12.72
N ASP A 62 -8.49 -6.82 -11.96
CA ASP A 62 -9.25 -8.00 -12.38
C ASP A 62 -10.74 -7.70 -12.54
N ILE A 63 -11.35 -6.93 -11.63
CA ILE A 63 -12.73 -6.46 -11.73
C ILE A 63 -12.95 -5.72 -13.05
N PHE A 64 -12.07 -4.79 -13.41
CA PHE A 64 -12.18 -4.05 -14.67
C PHE A 64 -12.01 -4.93 -15.90
N ARG A 65 -11.06 -5.88 -15.88
CA ARG A 65 -10.90 -6.84 -16.99
C ARG A 65 -12.14 -7.71 -17.18
N ARG A 66 -12.78 -8.16 -16.10
CA ARG A 66 -14.02 -8.94 -16.17
C ARG A 66 -15.22 -8.12 -16.64
N ALA A 67 -15.17 -6.80 -16.44
CA ALA A 67 -16.14 -5.86 -17.00
C ALA A 67 -15.82 -5.46 -18.45
N GLU A 68 -14.89 -6.14 -19.12
CA GLU A 68 -14.45 -5.86 -20.50
C GLU A 68 -13.87 -4.45 -20.71
N ILE A 69 -13.41 -3.81 -19.63
CA ILE A 69 -12.76 -2.51 -19.69
C ILE A 69 -11.28 -2.72 -20.02
N SER A 70 -10.77 -2.00 -21.02
CA SER A 70 -9.35 -1.99 -21.33
C SER A 70 -8.59 -1.27 -20.22
N VAL A 71 -7.67 -1.98 -19.56
CA VAL A 71 -6.92 -1.49 -18.39
C VAL A 71 -5.43 -1.85 -18.42
N LYS A 72 -4.60 -1.06 -17.75
CA LYS A 72 -3.15 -1.27 -17.58
C LYS A 72 -2.72 -1.00 -16.14
N LYS A 73 -1.95 -1.90 -15.53
CA LYS A 73 -1.32 -1.71 -14.21
C LYS A 73 -0.06 -0.85 -14.31
N GLU A 74 0.25 -0.10 -13.25
CA GLU A 74 1.49 0.69 -13.11
C GLU A 74 1.78 1.52 -14.38
N ALA A 75 0.73 2.14 -14.92
CA ALA A 75 0.81 2.78 -16.22
C ALA A 75 1.58 4.10 -16.10
N PRO A 76 2.62 4.32 -16.93
CA PRO A 76 3.34 5.59 -16.90
C PRO A 76 2.40 6.71 -17.33
N MET A 77 2.31 7.76 -16.50
CA MET A 77 1.42 8.92 -16.68
C MET A 77 1.93 9.91 -17.74
N ASN A 78 2.64 9.42 -18.76
CA ASN A 78 3.24 10.24 -19.82
C ASN A 78 2.19 10.94 -20.71
N PHE A 79 0.91 10.61 -20.55
CA PHE A 79 -0.20 11.22 -21.28
C PHE A 79 -0.64 12.58 -20.71
N LEU A 80 -0.19 12.94 -19.50
CA LEU A 80 -0.54 14.20 -18.83
C LEU A 80 0.52 15.29 -19.02
N THR A 81 1.65 14.97 -19.65
CA THR A 81 2.74 15.91 -19.88
C THR A 81 2.66 16.50 -21.28
N ASP A 82 2.88 17.81 -21.42
CA ASP A 82 3.12 18.43 -22.72
C ASP A 82 4.37 17.80 -23.35
N PRO A 83 4.33 17.33 -24.61
CA PRO A 83 5.50 16.83 -25.31
C PRO A 83 6.71 17.77 -25.29
N GLN A 84 6.50 19.09 -25.12
CA GLN A 84 7.55 20.11 -25.04
C GLN A 84 8.16 20.30 -23.65
N GLU A 85 7.50 19.88 -22.57
CA GLU A 85 8.00 20.06 -21.18
C GLU A 85 9.04 19.00 -20.75
N GLY A 86 9.47 18.14 -21.68
CA GLY A 86 10.36 17.03 -21.37
C GLY A 86 9.65 15.92 -20.58
N ARG A 87 10.32 14.78 -20.43
CA ARG A 87 9.79 13.65 -19.65
C ARG A 87 9.82 14.00 -18.16
N LEU A 88 8.80 14.69 -17.67
CA LEU A 88 8.50 14.67 -16.25
C LEU A 88 8.17 13.22 -15.90
N THR A 89 9.03 12.58 -15.09
CA THR A 89 8.81 11.24 -14.58
C THR A 89 7.70 11.30 -13.53
N LEU A 90 6.46 11.48 -13.99
CA LEU A 90 5.28 11.41 -13.15
C LEU A 90 5.19 10.00 -12.55
N ARG A 91 4.77 9.93 -11.29
CA ARG A 91 4.49 8.65 -10.63
C ARG A 91 3.50 7.86 -11.51
N PRO A 92 3.79 6.59 -11.85
CA PRO A 92 2.84 5.76 -12.58
C PRO A 92 1.52 5.64 -11.80
N ALA A 93 0.40 5.62 -12.52
CA ALA A 93 -0.89 5.33 -11.92
C ALA A 93 -0.96 3.85 -11.53
N ASP A 94 -1.57 3.55 -10.38
CA ASP A 94 -1.68 2.15 -9.93
C ASP A 94 -2.49 1.32 -10.95
N VAL A 95 -3.60 1.87 -11.44
CA VAL A 95 -4.37 1.34 -12.58
C VAL A 95 -4.82 2.46 -13.52
N LEU A 96 -4.60 2.29 -14.82
CA LEU A 96 -5.12 3.15 -15.89
C LEU A 96 -6.23 2.43 -16.64
N MET A 97 -7.38 3.09 -16.79
CA MET A 97 -8.53 2.64 -17.56
C MET A 97 -8.67 3.44 -18.85
N PHE A 98 -8.83 2.75 -19.98
CA PHE A 98 -9.03 3.38 -21.28
C PHE A 98 -10.52 3.49 -21.63
N GLY A 99 -10.92 4.58 -22.30
CA GLY A 99 -12.27 4.73 -22.84
C GLY A 99 -13.38 4.70 -21.78
N TRP A 100 -13.18 5.38 -20.64
CA TRP A 100 -14.21 5.53 -19.61
C TRP A 100 -15.31 6.50 -20.07
N VAL A 101 -15.89 7.27 -19.16
CA VAL A 101 -16.98 8.22 -19.47
C VAL A 101 -16.55 9.27 -20.49
N GLY A 102 -17.30 9.37 -21.58
CA GLY A 102 -17.05 10.34 -22.66
C GLY A 102 -15.75 10.08 -23.44
N GLY A 103 -15.25 8.84 -23.46
CA GLY A 103 -14.02 8.46 -24.14
C GLY A 103 -12.73 8.87 -23.41
N LYS A 104 -12.84 9.50 -22.23
CA LYS A 104 -11.69 9.92 -21.42
C LYS A 104 -11.04 8.73 -20.72
N HIS A 105 -9.73 8.80 -20.51
CA HIS A 105 -9.01 7.84 -19.68
C HIS A 105 -9.20 8.18 -18.20
N ALA A 106 -9.13 7.18 -17.32
CA ALA A 106 -9.23 7.37 -15.87
C ALA A 106 -8.05 6.69 -15.17
N CYS A 107 -7.44 7.40 -14.22
CA CYS A 107 -6.38 6.88 -13.37
C CYS A 107 -6.96 6.58 -12.00
N VAL A 108 -6.68 5.39 -11.49
CA VAL A 108 -7.08 4.94 -10.17
C VAL A 108 -5.81 4.74 -9.35
N ASP A 109 -5.63 5.57 -8.33
CA ASP A 109 -4.54 5.48 -7.38
C ASP A 109 -5.07 5.05 -6.02
N LEU A 110 -4.34 4.16 -5.36
CA LEU A 110 -4.72 3.55 -4.11
C LEU A 110 -3.81 4.07 -2.99
N THR A 111 -4.44 4.49 -1.90
CA THR A 111 -3.76 4.87 -0.67
C THR A 111 -4.21 3.92 0.43
N GLU A 112 -3.26 3.16 0.97
CA GLU A 112 -3.51 2.37 2.18
C GLU A 112 -3.16 3.22 3.40
N VAL A 113 -4.05 3.22 4.39
CA VAL A 113 -3.84 3.87 5.68
C VAL A 113 -3.81 2.83 6.79
N SER A 114 -2.82 2.94 7.68
CA SER A 114 -2.78 2.14 8.89
C SER A 114 -2.79 3.01 10.13
N PRO A 115 -3.47 2.58 11.20
CA PRO A 115 -3.39 3.29 12.47
C PRO A 115 -2.01 3.16 13.15
N LEU A 116 -1.18 2.20 12.72
CA LEU A 116 0.15 1.90 13.27
C LEU A 116 1.31 2.47 12.43
N VAL A 117 1.07 2.87 11.18
CA VAL A 117 2.05 3.45 10.24
C VAL A 117 1.37 4.48 9.36
#